data_AF-A0A2A6PG85-F1
#
_entry.id   AF-A0A2A6PG85-F1
#
_cell.length_a   1.000
_cell.length_b   1.000
_cell.length_c   1.000
_cell.angle_alpha   90.00
_cell.angle_beta   90.00
_cell.angle_gamma   90.00
#
_symmetry.space_group_name_H-M   'P 1'
#
loop_
_entity.id
_entity.type
_entity.pdbx_description
1 polymer ?
#
loop_
_entity_poly.entity_id
_entity_poly.type
_entity_poly.pdbx_seq_one_letter_code
_entity_poly.pdbx_strand_id
1 'polypeptide(L)'
;MAKLRRKLTPEDVDLIREMDEARGAYFQRDPDRPDSVFVKPSRRRQPIEVSRAKARLRTARWRSELDRRRAPTVEQVGMALATALATTTWSDMWTSLDYDLLKRALADLQARGFSIDEARRTLRRLRVKLVDPGDRAGEADESCGPEGRWLPF
;
A
#
# COMPACT_ATOMS: atom_id res chain seq x y z
N MET A 1 7.97 -16.28 -6.80
CA MET A 1 8.10 -17.00 -8.10
C MET A 1 8.90 -16.13 -9.07
N ALA A 2 10.24 -16.19 -8.99
CA ALA A 2 11.11 -15.43 -9.89
C ALA A 2 11.06 -16.07 -11.29
N LYS A 3 10.66 -15.32 -12.31
CA LYS A 3 10.68 -15.78 -13.70
C LYS A 3 12.14 -15.86 -14.16
N LEU A 4 12.72 -17.06 -14.13
CA LEU A 4 13.99 -17.36 -14.80
C LEU A 4 13.84 -17.07 -16.29
N ARG A 5 14.37 -15.93 -16.76
CA ARG A 5 14.50 -15.62 -18.18
C ARG A 5 15.71 -16.40 -18.71
N ARG A 6 15.49 -17.65 -19.13
CA ARG A 6 16.48 -18.42 -19.90
C ARG A 6 16.84 -17.60 -21.15
N LYS A 7 18.13 -17.36 -21.38
CA LYS A 7 18.60 -16.73 -22.63
C LYS A 7 18.42 -17.74 -23.77
N LEU A 8 17.85 -17.30 -24.90
CA LEU A 8 17.73 -18.15 -26.09
C LEU A 8 19.12 -18.60 -26.54
N THR A 9 19.25 -19.90 -26.76
CA THR A 9 20.45 -20.50 -27.35
C THR A 9 20.37 -20.42 -28.88
N PRO A 10 21.50 -20.56 -29.61
CA PRO A 10 21.48 -20.60 -31.07
C PRO A 10 20.55 -21.67 -31.65
N GLU A 11 20.48 -22.84 -31.01
CA GLU A 11 19.57 -23.93 -31.38
C GLU A 11 18.09 -23.54 -31.24
N ASP A 12 17.74 -22.74 -30.22
CA ASP A 12 16.37 -22.22 -30.05
C ASP A 12 16.01 -21.26 -31.21
N VAL A 13 16.99 -20.51 -31.74
CA VAL A 13 16.77 -19.57 -32.86
C VAL A 13 16.53 -20.31 -34.17
N ASP A 14 17.28 -21.39 -34.41
CA ASP A 14 17.09 -22.22 -35.61
C ASP A 14 15.73 -22.96 -35.57
N LEU A 15 15.33 -23.47 -34.40
CA LEU A 15 14.01 -24.07 -34.22
C LEU A 15 12.88 -23.06 -34.45
N ILE A 16 13.01 -21.82 -33.96
CA ILE A 16 12.03 -20.76 -34.22
C ILE A 16 11.94 -20.44 -35.71
N ARG A 17 13.07 -20.41 -36.42
CA ARG A 17 13.09 -20.16 -37.87
C ARG A 17 12.35 -21.26 -38.62
N GLU A 18 12.58 -22.52 -38.28
CA GLU A 18 11.88 -23.67 -38.87
C GLU A 18 10.36 -23.59 -38.60
N MET A 19 9.96 -23.20 -37.37
CA MET A 19 8.56 -23.01 -37.03
C MET A 19 7.90 -21.84 -37.78
N ASP A 20 8.61 -20.74 -38.01
CA ASP A 20 8.12 -19.60 -38.78
C ASP A 20 8.01 -19.93 -40.28
N GLU A 21 8.95 -20.70 -40.83
CA GLU A 21 8.88 -21.23 -42.20
C GLU A 21 7.68 -22.17 -42.38
N ALA A 22 7.46 -23.10 -41.45
CA ALA A 22 6.28 -23.96 -41.44
C ALA A 22 4.97 -23.15 -41.30
N ARG A 23 4.97 -22.06 -40.50
CA ARG A 23 3.81 -21.16 -40.41
C ARG A 23 3.51 -20.48 -41.76
N GLY A 24 4.55 -20.03 -42.46
CA GLY A 24 4.44 -19.42 -43.78
C GLY A 24 4.01 -20.39 -44.88
N ALA A 25 4.36 -21.67 -44.77
CA ALA A 25 4.02 -22.69 -45.77
C ALA A 25 2.61 -23.28 -45.58
N TYR A 26 2.23 -23.59 -44.34
CA TYR A 26 1.01 -24.38 -44.05
C TYR A 26 -0.17 -23.56 -43.52
N PHE A 27 0.08 -22.36 -42.98
CA PHE A 27 -0.94 -21.52 -42.36
C PHE A 27 -1.08 -20.17 -43.05
N GLN A 28 -1.01 -20.16 -44.39
CA GLN A 28 -1.28 -18.95 -45.16
C GLN A 28 -2.73 -18.51 -44.97
N ARG A 29 -2.92 -17.21 -44.72
CA ARG A 29 -4.25 -16.62 -44.71
C ARG A 29 -4.71 -16.50 -46.16
N ASP A 30 -5.87 -17.06 -46.45
CA ASP A 30 -6.56 -16.93 -47.73
C ASP A 30 -6.62 -15.43 -48.15
N PRO A 31 -6.07 -15.06 -49.33
CA PRO A 31 -6.07 -13.67 -49.80
C PRO A 31 -7.46 -13.08 -49.97
N ASP A 32 -8.47 -13.91 -50.23
CA ASP A 32 -9.86 -13.49 -50.43
C ASP A 32 -10.66 -13.47 -49.13
N ARG A 33 -10.04 -13.78 -47.98
CA ARG A 33 -10.70 -13.69 -46.68
C ARG A 33 -11.04 -12.22 -46.38
N PRO A 34 -12.31 -11.87 -46.14
CA PRO A 34 -12.68 -10.51 -45.79
C PRO A 34 -11.93 -10.06 -44.53
N ASP A 35 -11.24 -8.94 -44.64
CA ASP A 35 -10.44 -8.41 -43.55
C ASP A 35 -11.35 -8.05 -42.37
N SER A 36 -11.12 -8.70 -41.23
CA SER A 36 -11.90 -8.48 -40.00
C SER A 36 -11.82 -7.04 -39.47
N VAL A 37 -10.93 -6.22 -40.06
CA VAL A 37 -10.82 -4.78 -39.83
C VAL A 37 -12.09 -4.03 -40.25
N PHE A 38 -12.85 -4.52 -41.25
CA PHE A 38 -14.10 -3.87 -41.68
C PHE A 38 -15.29 -4.08 -40.71
N VAL A 39 -15.24 -5.11 -39.85
CA VAL A 39 -16.37 -5.50 -38.98
C VAL A 39 -16.14 -5.17 -37.50
N LYS A 40 -14.98 -4.59 -37.15
CA LYS A 40 -14.89 -3.86 -35.89
C LYS A 40 -15.26 -2.42 -36.19
N PRO A 41 -16.51 -1.98 -35.96
CA PRO A 41 -16.75 -0.54 -35.89
C PRO A 41 -15.74 -0.05 -34.87
N SER A 42 -14.79 0.78 -35.33
CA SER A 42 -13.83 1.47 -34.48
C SER A 42 -14.60 1.86 -33.24
N ARG A 43 -14.29 1.26 -32.08
CA ARG A 43 -15.02 1.50 -30.81
C ARG A 43 -15.39 2.97 -30.83
N ARG A 44 -16.67 3.32 -31.03
CA ARG A 44 -17.11 4.72 -31.20
C ARG A 44 -16.43 5.46 -30.06
N ARG A 45 -15.36 6.22 -30.36
CA ARG A 45 -14.56 6.85 -29.32
C ARG A 45 -15.56 7.75 -28.64
N GLN A 46 -15.94 7.39 -27.42
CA GLN A 46 -16.95 8.16 -26.71
C GLN A 46 -16.49 9.61 -26.73
N PRO A 47 -17.39 10.57 -27.01
CA PRO A 47 -17.03 11.98 -26.97
C PRO A 47 -16.26 12.25 -25.68
N ILE A 48 -15.17 13.02 -25.79
CA ILE A 48 -14.23 13.21 -24.67
C ILE A 48 -14.94 13.71 -23.40
N GLU A 49 -16.01 14.48 -23.58
CA GLU A 49 -16.89 14.97 -22.53
C GLU A 49 -17.62 13.84 -21.79
N VAL A 50 -18.17 12.86 -22.53
CA VAL A 50 -18.83 11.67 -21.95
C VAL A 50 -17.82 10.81 -21.20
N SER A 51 -16.60 10.67 -21.74
CA SER A 51 -15.53 9.95 -21.06
C SER A 51 -15.12 10.64 -19.75
N ARG A 52 -14.93 11.97 -19.78
CA ARG A 52 -14.62 12.78 -18.59
C ARG A 52 -15.76 12.75 -17.57
N ALA A 53 -17.01 12.85 -18.00
CA ALA A 53 -18.18 12.76 -17.13
C ALA A 53 -18.27 11.39 -16.43
N LYS A 54 -18.07 10.29 -17.18
CA LYS A 54 -18.01 8.94 -16.61
C LYS A 54 -16.86 8.75 -15.64
N ALA A 55 -15.69 9.34 -15.94
CA ALA A 55 -14.56 9.32 -15.01
C ALA A 55 -14.89 10.05 -13.70
N ARG A 56 -15.47 11.25 -13.78
CA ARG A 56 -15.93 12.01 -12.60
C ARG A 56 -16.97 11.24 -11.78
N LEU A 57 -17.97 10.64 -12.43
CA LEU A 57 -18.97 9.80 -11.76
C LEU A 57 -18.35 8.58 -11.09
N ARG A 58 -17.40 7.91 -11.74
CA ARG A 58 -16.68 6.78 -11.15
C ARG A 58 -15.88 7.19 -9.93
N THR A 59 -15.15 8.31 -10.00
CA THR A 59 -14.40 8.85 -8.86
C THR A 59 -15.32 9.29 -7.73
N ALA A 60 -16.44 9.96 -8.03
CA ALA A 60 -17.42 10.36 -7.03
C ALA A 60 -18.07 9.15 -6.33
N ARG A 61 -18.44 8.13 -7.10
CA ARG A 61 -18.93 6.86 -6.56
C ARG A 61 -17.88 6.18 -5.69
N TRP A 62 -16.64 6.10 -6.15
CA TRP A 62 -15.53 5.51 -5.39
C TRP A 62 -15.28 6.25 -4.07
N ARG A 63 -15.28 7.60 -4.07
CA ARG A 63 -15.17 8.40 -2.85
C ARG A 63 -16.34 8.15 -1.90
N SER A 64 -17.57 8.22 -2.40
CA SER A 64 -18.76 7.94 -1.59
C SER A 64 -18.77 6.52 -1.03
N GLU A 65 -18.27 5.54 -1.77
CA GLU A 65 -18.16 4.15 -1.33
C GLU A 65 -17.05 3.98 -0.27
N LEU A 66 -15.93 4.69 -0.39
CA LEU A 66 -14.91 4.76 0.66
C LEU A 66 -15.44 5.41 1.94
N ASP A 67 -16.17 6.51 1.82
CA ASP A 67 -16.76 7.21 2.95
C ASP A 67 -17.80 6.33 3.66
N ARG A 68 -18.63 5.60 2.89
CA ARG A 68 -19.57 4.60 3.43
C ARG A 68 -18.87 3.45 4.13
N ARG A 69 -17.76 2.97 3.57
CA ARG A 69 -16.94 1.91 4.19
C ARG A 69 -16.13 2.39 5.37
N ARG A 70 -16.02 3.71 5.58
CA ARG A 70 -15.14 4.34 6.58
C ARG A 70 -13.72 3.74 6.52
N ALA A 71 -13.21 3.55 5.31
CA ALA A 71 -11.90 2.96 5.11
C ALA A 71 -10.84 3.87 5.75
N PRO A 72 -10.04 3.39 6.72
CA PRO A 72 -9.08 4.24 7.41
C PRO A 72 -7.94 4.64 6.48
N THR A 73 -7.46 5.88 6.61
CA THR A 73 -6.27 6.36 5.90
C THR A 73 -5.00 5.72 6.50
N VAL A 74 -3.90 5.73 5.75
CA VAL A 74 -2.61 5.22 6.23
C VAL A 74 -2.17 5.93 7.51
N GLU A 75 -2.41 7.23 7.61
CA GLU A 75 -2.14 8.03 8.81
C GLU A 75 -3.03 7.61 9.99
N GLN A 76 -4.32 7.34 9.77
CA GLN A 76 -5.23 6.86 10.81
C GLN A 76 -4.82 5.48 11.33
N VAL A 77 -4.39 4.58 10.44
CA VAL A 77 -3.85 3.26 10.81
C VAL A 77 -2.55 3.43 11.60
N GLY A 78 -1.62 4.25 11.11
CA GLY A 78 -0.36 4.52 11.80
C GLY A 78 -0.56 5.14 13.18
N MET A 79 -1.51 6.08 13.29
CA MET A 79 -1.87 6.68 14.56
C MET A 79 -2.47 5.64 15.50
N ALA A 80 -3.49 4.87 15.07
CA ALA A 80 -4.10 3.83 15.88
C ALA A 80 -3.07 2.80 16.40
N LEU A 81 -2.10 2.41 15.57
CA LEU A 81 -1.01 1.53 15.98
C LEU A 81 -0.10 2.18 17.02
N ALA A 82 0.29 3.45 16.82
CA ALA A 82 1.09 4.19 17.79
C ALA A 82 0.35 4.38 19.12
N THR A 83 -0.96 4.63 19.07
CA THR A 83 -1.81 4.72 20.27
C THR A 83 -1.86 3.39 21.00
N ALA A 84 -2.16 2.30 20.28
CA ALA A 84 -2.25 0.96 20.86
C ALA A 84 -0.91 0.54 21.50
N LEU A 85 0.21 0.87 20.85
CA LEU A 85 1.55 0.66 21.39
C LEU A 85 1.81 1.47 22.65
N ALA A 86 1.42 2.75 22.65
CA ALA A 86 1.65 3.64 23.78
C ALA A 86 0.78 3.26 24.99
N THR A 87 -0.45 2.78 24.77
CA THR A 87 -1.41 2.46 25.84
C THR A 87 -1.40 1.00 26.26
N THR A 88 -0.66 0.12 25.60
CA THR A 88 -0.63 -1.30 25.98
C THR A 88 0.00 -1.46 27.37
N THR A 89 -0.68 -2.21 28.24
CA THR A 89 -0.21 -2.61 29.57
C THR A 89 0.24 -4.06 29.60
N TRP A 90 -0.15 -4.85 28.58
CA TRP A 90 0.13 -6.27 28.46
C TRP A 90 1.38 -6.56 27.62
N SER A 91 2.54 -6.10 28.10
CA SER A 91 3.83 -6.44 27.47
C SER A 91 4.08 -7.96 27.41
N ASP A 92 3.42 -8.73 28.27
CA ASP A 92 3.57 -10.18 28.35
C ASP A 92 2.88 -10.94 27.21
N MET A 93 2.00 -10.29 26.44
CA MET A 93 1.32 -10.91 25.29
C MET A 93 2.03 -10.66 23.95
N TRP A 94 3.13 -9.91 23.94
CA TRP A 94 3.83 -9.61 22.71
C TRP A 94 4.66 -10.82 22.27
N THR A 95 4.43 -11.23 21.03
CA THR A 95 5.24 -12.27 20.40
C THR A 95 6.53 -11.68 19.84
N SER A 96 7.50 -12.53 19.53
CA SER A 96 8.74 -12.11 18.85
C SER A 96 8.48 -11.37 17.53
N LEU A 97 7.39 -11.72 16.84
CA LEU A 97 6.95 -11.06 15.60
C LEU A 97 6.59 -9.59 15.83
N ASP A 98 5.92 -9.28 16.94
CA ASP A 98 5.49 -7.92 17.27
C ASP A 98 6.69 -7.02 17.55
N TYR A 99 7.68 -7.55 18.27
CA TYR A 99 8.96 -6.86 18.48
C TYR A 99 9.73 -6.63 17.18
N ASP A 100 9.74 -7.59 16.26
CA ASP A 100 10.43 -7.44 14.98
C ASP A 100 9.74 -6.42 14.06
N LEU A 101 8.40 -6.35 14.10
CA LEU A 101 7.64 -5.32 13.40
C LEU A 101 8.00 -3.92 13.90
N LEU A 102 8.11 -3.74 15.23
CA LEU A 102 8.51 -2.48 15.83
C LEU A 102 9.94 -2.09 15.51
N LYS A 103 10.87 -3.05 15.56
CA LYS A 103 12.27 -2.80 15.15
C LYS A 103 12.34 -2.31 13.71
N ARG A 104 11.59 -2.94 12.79
CA ARG A 104 11.53 -2.51 11.38
C ARG A 104 10.92 -1.12 11.23
N ALA A 105 9.86 -0.81 11.97
CA ALA A 105 9.23 0.52 11.94
C ALA A 105 10.19 1.61 12.45
N LEU A 106 10.91 1.37 13.54
CA LEU A 106 11.93 2.30 14.05
C LEU A 106 13.14 2.41 13.12
N ALA A 107 13.57 1.32 12.49
CA ALA A 107 14.64 1.34 11.51
C ALA A 107 14.25 2.12 10.24
N ASP A 108 13.00 2.01 9.78
CA ASP A 108 12.49 2.80 8.66
C ASP A 108 12.41 4.29 9.00
N LEU A 109 11.99 4.65 10.21
CA LEU A 109 12.06 6.04 10.70
C LEU A 109 13.51 6.56 10.73
N GLN A 110 14.44 5.75 11.23
CA GLN A 110 15.86 6.11 11.24
C GLN A 110 16.42 6.28 9.82
N ALA A 111 16.06 5.39 8.88
CA ALA A 111 16.47 5.49 7.48
C ALA A 111 15.95 6.76 6.79
N ARG A 112 14.80 7.29 7.25
CA ARG A 112 14.23 8.57 6.80
C ARG A 112 14.83 9.79 7.51
N GLY A 113 15.82 9.59 8.39
CA GLY A 113 16.53 10.65 9.10
C GLY A 113 15.90 11.08 10.43
N PHE A 114 14.91 10.35 10.95
CA PHE A 114 14.32 10.65 12.27
C PHE A 114 15.16 10.04 13.40
N SER A 115 15.20 10.74 14.54
CA SER A 115 15.84 10.22 15.76
C SER A 115 14.97 9.17 16.45
N ILE A 116 15.55 8.00 16.74
CA ILE A 116 14.86 6.93 17.49
C ILE A 116 14.55 7.40 18.92
N ASP A 117 15.44 8.18 19.54
CA ASP A 117 15.22 8.68 20.90
C ASP A 117 14.08 9.69 20.95
N GLU A 118 13.95 10.53 19.92
CA GLU A 118 12.80 11.43 19.81
C GLU A 118 11.49 10.66 19.56
N ALA A 119 11.52 9.62 18.73
CA ALA A 119 10.37 8.73 18.52
C ALA A 119 9.93 8.03 19.82
N ARG A 120 10.89 7.60 20.66
CA ARG A 120 10.60 7.06 21.99
C ARG A 120 9.98 8.12 22.92
N ARG A 121 10.52 9.35 22.93
CA ARG A 121 9.98 10.45 23.73
C ARG A 121 8.58 10.87 23.27
N THR A 122 8.27 10.86 21.98
CA THR A 122 6.91 11.13 21.49
C THR A 122 5.93 10.04 21.90
N LEU A 123 6.30 8.77 21.81
CA LEU A 123 5.46 7.66 22.29
C LEU A 123 5.20 7.74 23.79
N ARG A 124 6.21 8.09 24.60
CA ARG A 124 6.04 8.35 26.04
C ARG A 124 5.06 9.48 26.31
N ARG A 125 5.22 10.63 25.65
CA ARG A 125 4.27 11.76 25.76
C ARG A 125 2.85 11.37 25.38
N LEU A 126 2.70 10.55 24.34
CA LEU A 126 1.41 10.04 23.91
C LEU A 126 0.76 9.15 24.99
N ARG A 127 1.54 8.25 25.61
CA ARG A 127 1.08 7.42 26.75
C ARG A 127 0.61 8.27 27.92
N VAL A 128 1.42 9.25 28.34
CA VAL A 128 1.08 10.14 29.47
C VAL A 128 -0.26 10.85 29.26
N LYS A 129 -0.54 11.27 28.02
CA LYS A 129 -1.78 11.95 27.67
C LYS A 129 -3.01 11.02 27.64
N LEU A 130 -2.81 9.75 27.31
CA LEU A 130 -3.90 8.83 26.99
C LEU A 130 -4.19 7.76 28.06
N VAL A 131 -3.25 7.53 28.97
CA VAL A 131 -3.40 6.56 30.06
C VAL A 131 -3.64 7.29 31.37
N ASP A 132 -4.67 6.85 32.10
CA ASP A 132 -5.02 7.39 33.42
C ASP A 132 -3.80 7.38 34.34
N PRO A 133 -3.49 8.47 35.07
CA PRO A 133 -2.46 8.49 36.09
C PRO A 133 -2.53 7.32 37.09
N GLY A 134 -3.73 6.85 37.44
CA GLY A 134 -3.93 5.71 38.36
C GLY A 134 -3.37 4.39 37.82
N ASP A 135 -3.49 4.16 36.51
CA ASP A 135 -2.95 2.96 35.83
C ASP A 135 -1.43 3.03 35.61
N ARG A 136 -0.83 4.19 35.87
CA ARG A 136 0.63 4.45 35.79
C ARG A 136 1.32 4.49 37.15
N ALA A 137 0.56 4.36 38.24
CA ALA A 137 1.08 4.44 39.61
C ALA A 137 2.05 3.27 39.90
N GLY A 138 3.35 3.51 39.74
CA GLY A 138 4.41 2.51 39.90
C GLY A 138 5.44 2.49 38.77
N GLU A 139 5.16 3.16 37.64
CA GLU A 139 6.19 3.47 36.66
C GLU A 139 7.13 4.53 37.26
N ALA A 140 8.44 4.43 37.03
CA ALA A 140 9.39 5.44 37.51
C ALA A 140 9.00 6.80 36.90
N ASP A 141 8.63 7.77 37.75
CA ASP A 141 8.23 9.12 37.36
C ASP A 141 9.33 9.80 36.53
N GLU A 142 9.27 9.67 35.21
CA GLU A 142 9.90 10.61 34.31
C GLU A 142 8.89 11.72 34.01
N SER A 143 8.78 12.63 34.98
CA SER A 143 8.25 13.98 34.82
C SER A 143 8.75 14.58 33.50
N CYS A 144 7.91 14.56 32.47
CA CYS A 144 8.18 15.25 31.21
C CYS A 144 7.73 16.72 31.30
N GLY A 145 8.25 17.47 32.29
CA GLY A 145 8.08 18.93 32.37
C GLY A 145 6.63 19.42 32.56
N PRO A 146 6.42 20.72 32.81
CA PRO A 146 5.14 21.23 33.28
C PRO A 146 4.05 21.15 32.21
N GLU A 147 2.88 20.69 32.64
CA GLU A 147 1.65 20.60 31.85
C GLU A 147 1.21 21.98 31.37
N GLY A 148 1.51 22.27 30.11
CA GLY A 148 0.95 23.41 29.41
C GLY A 148 -0.53 23.17 29.08
N ARG A 149 -1.39 23.67 29.96
CA ARG A 149 -2.75 24.16 29.66
C ARG A 149 -3.80 23.08 29.34
N TRP A 150 -4.46 22.61 30.40
CA TRP A 150 -5.83 22.09 30.32
C TRP A 150 -6.71 23.16 29.67
N LEU A 151 -7.20 22.90 28.45
CA LEU A 151 -8.30 23.67 27.88
C LEU A 151 -9.59 23.08 28.45
N PRO A 152 -10.49 23.90 29.02
CA PRO A 152 -11.81 23.44 29.38
C PRO A 152 -12.59 23.07 28.11
N PHE A 153 -13.48 22.09 28.29
CA PHE A 153 -14.43 21.52 27.33
C PHE A 153 -15.03 22.50 26.32
#